data_AF-A0A9E0TAV9-F1
#
_entry.id   AF-A0A9E0TAV9-F1
#
_cell.length_a   1.000
_cell.length_b   1.000
_cell.length_c   1.000
_cell.angle_alpha   90.00
_cell.angle_beta   90.00
_cell.angle_gamma   90.00
#
_symmetry.space_group_name_H-M   'P 1'
#
loop_
_entity.id
_entity.type
_entity.pdbx_description
1 polymer ?
#
loop_
_entity_poly.entity_id
_entity_poly.type
_entity_poly.pdbx_seq_one_letter_code
_entity_poly.pdbx_strand_id
1 'polypeptide(L)'
;RQAQAAGQWQRLLRNQRTTPYARYVSMDDDRVRPLHRSWHNVTLPLDDPWWQTHRPPNGWRCRCRVIGVTQQEYDQGAAPERPGAATDGEAPEVFKPLVKQAPQDGFVDWRNPATGAMERVPKGIDPGFGYNAGTEGRSQAFEEMVQAKLARLSPGVAQAAKDDGLLLLQTARENPGVSDFPQFVRGELSGQRPIASIPDDVGAILGTQSSELLLSSQTAAKQYAKHPEIGVADYAIIQDMLDRGEIIKDRDLHIGIVHEADGWYYAVIKTTKTGKAAYLQSLRRTNLSDIERMRSRGEVVRKAL
;
A
#
# COMPACT_ATOMS: atom_id res chain seq x y z
N ARG A 1 -6.97 17.40 -2.63
CA ARG A 1 -8.17 17.01 -1.85
C ARG A 1 -8.07 15.59 -1.32
N GLN A 2 -7.72 14.59 -2.15
CA GLN A 2 -7.53 13.21 -1.67
C GLN A 2 -6.49 13.08 -0.55
N ALA A 3 -5.31 13.71 -0.66
CA ALA A 3 -4.31 13.72 0.41
C ALA A 3 -4.82 14.31 1.73
N GLN A 4 -5.63 15.37 1.66
CA GLN A 4 -6.26 16.01 2.83
C GLN A 4 -7.33 15.11 3.46
N ALA A 5 -8.16 14.45 2.64
CA ALA A 5 -9.16 13.50 3.11
C ALA A 5 -8.51 12.25 3.75
N ALA A 6 -7.42 11.75 3.17
CA ALA A 6 -6.64 10.66 3.74
C ALA A 6 -6.05 11.03 5.10
N GLY A 7 -5.46 12.22 5.22
CA GLY A 7 -4.94 12.73 6.50
C GLY A 7 -6.04 12.95 7.54
N GLN A 8 -7.22 13.42 7.12
CA GLN A 8 -8.39 13.54 7.99
C GLN A 8 -8.83 12.18 8.53
N TRP A 9 -8.93 11.16 7.68
CA TRP A 9 -9.30 9.81 8.11
C TRP A 9 -8.27 9.19 9.07
N GLN A 10 -6.98 9.35 8.80
CA GLN A 10 -5.93 8.91 9.73
C GLN A 10 -6.04 9.58 11.11
N ARG A 11 -6.47 10.85 11.17
CA ARG A 11 -6.76 11.53 12.44
C ARG A 11 -7.94 10.89 13.17
N LEU A 12 -9.00 10.52 12.44
CA LEU A 12 -10.15 9.81 13.01
C LEU A 12 -9.74 8.46 13.60
N LEU A 13 -8.96 7.66 12.86
CA LEU A 13 -8.44 6.38 13.36
C LEU A 13 -7.59 6.55 14.62
N ARG A 14 -6.67 7.52 14.65
CA ARG A 14 -5.87 7.82 15.87
C ARG A 14 -6.74 8.21 17.05
N ASN A 15 -7.88 8.85 16.79
CA ASN A 15 -8.82 9.31 17.81
C ASN A 15 -9.98 8.33 18.03
N GLN A 16 -9.92 7.08 17.54
CA GLN A 16 -11.04 6.14 17.65
C GLN A 16 -11.52 5.90 19.09
N ARG A 17 -10.64 6.14 20.08
CA ARG A 17 -10.99 6.04 21.51
C ARG A 17 -11.98 7.13 21.95
N THR A 18 -11.92 8.32 21.36
CA THR A 18 -12.79 9.46 21.72
C THR A 18 -13.91 9.64 20.70
N THR A 19 -13.64 9.36 19.42
CA THR A 19 -14.61 9.42 18.31
C THR A 19 -14.62 8.09 17.55
N PRO A 20 -15.30 7.05 18.08
CA PRO A 20 -15.29 5.70 17.48
C PRO A 20 -16.13 5.59 16.20
N TYR A 21 -16.96 6.59 15.90
CA TYR A 21 -17.82 6.61 14.73
C TYR A 21 -17.38 7.69 13.74
N ALA A 22 -17.71 7.47 12.47
CA ALA A 22 -17.57 8.43 11.39
C ALA A 22 -18.95 8.76 10.83
N ARG A 23 -19.19 10.03 10.48
CA ARG A 23 -20.40 10.51 9.80
C ARG A 23 -20.10 11.05 8.42
N TYR A 24 -20.84 10.60 7.42
CA TYR A 24 -20.78 11.09 6.05
C TYR A 24 -21.57 12.40 5.92
N VAL A 25 -20.88 13.47 5.50
CA VAL A 25 -21.44 14.81 5.36
C VAL A 25 -21.39 15.21 3.89
N SER A 26 -22.56 15.34 3.26
CA SER A 26 -22.69 15.91 1.93
C SER A 26 -22.88 17.43 2.02
N MET A 27 -22.68 18.14 0.90
CA MET A 27 -23.05 19.55 0.81
C MET A 27 -24.53 19.67 0.49
N ASP A 28 -25.18 20.69 1.04
CA ASP A 28 -26.60 20.97 0.80
C ASP A 28 -26.78 21.86 -0.44
N ASP A 29 -26.43 21.32 -1.62
CA ASP A 29 -26.64 22.00 -2.89
C ASP A 29 -26.88 21.03 -4.06
N ASP A 30 -27.40 21.56 -5.16
CA ASP A 30 -27.85 20.77 -6.33
C ASP A 30 -26.73 20.21 -7.21
N ARG A 31 -25.47 20.55 -6.90
CA ARG A 31 -24.30 19.99 -7.59
C ARG A 31 -23.81 18.70 -6.92
N VAL A 32 -24.38 18.30 -5.78
CA VAL A 32 -24.11 17.01 -5.15
C VAL A 32 -24.91 15.92 -5.85
N ARG A 33 -24.25 14.79 -6.14
CA ARG A 33 -24.90 13.63 -6.77
C ARG A 33 -26.02 13.09 -5.88
N PRO A 34 -27.18 12.67 -6.44
CA PRO A 34 -28.31 12.18 -5.66
C PRO A 34 -27.94 11.11 -4.64
N LEU A 35 -27.10 10.14 -5.03
CA LEU A 35 -26.67 9.07 -4.14
C LEU A 35 -25.76 9.55 -2.99
N HIS A 36 -24.93 10.57 -3.23
CA HIS A 36 -24.13 11.16 -2.16
C HIS A 36 -24.99 11.95 -1.18
N ARG A 37 -26.12 12.51 -1.66
CA ARG A 37 -27.10 13.17 -0.81
C ARG A 37 -27.85 12.15 0.06
N SER A 38 -28.20 10.98 -0.47
CA SER A 38 -28.81 9.91 0.32
C SER A 38 -27.88 9.30 1.36
N TRP A 39 -26.55 9.40 1.17
CA TRP A 39 -25.58 9.00 2.19
C TRP A 39 -25.36 10.03 3.29
N HIS A 40 -26.01 11.19 3.23
CA HIS A 40 -25.88 12.18 4.30
C HIS A 40 -26.34 11.60 5.64
N ASN A 41 -25.56 11.84 6.69
CA ASN A 41 -25.76 11.31 8.03
C ASN A 41 -25.62 9.79 8.19
N VAL A 42 -25.17 9.06 7.17
CA VAL A 42 -24.64 7.70 7.36
C VAL A 42 -23.52 7.77 8.38
N THR A 43 -23.76 7.17 9.53
CA THR A 43 -22.90 7.23 10.71
C THR A 43 -22.65 5.82 11.17
N LEU A 44 -21.42 5.35 11.01
CA LEU A 44 -21.05 3.95 11.21
C LEU A 44 -19.75 3.89 12.03
N PRO A 45 -19.48 2.76 12.70
CA PRO A 45 -18.18 2.49 13.31
C PRO A 45 -17.04 2.74 12.32
N LEU A 46 -15.89 3.21 12.79
CA LEU A 46 -14.74 3.50 11.92
C LEU A 46 -14.21 2.27 11.16
N ASP A 47 -14.44 1.07 11.68
CA ASP A 47 -14.05 -0.22 11.10
C ASP A 47 -15.13 -0.86 10.19
N ASP A 48 -16.27 -0.20 10.00
CA ASP A 48 -17.34 -0.72 9.15
C ASP A 48 -16.86 -0.89 7.68
N PRO A 49 -17.10 -2.06 7.04
CA PRO A 49 -16.67 -2.33 5.66
C PRO A 49 -17.18 -1.32 4.62
N TRP A 50 -18.28 -0.62 4.88
CA TRP A 50 -18.80 0.41 3.99
C TRP A 50 -17.76 1.53 3.75
N TRP A 51 -16.96 1.84 4.78
CA TRP A 51 -15.84 2.77 4.71
C TRP A 51 -14.63 2.25 3.95
N GLN A 52 -14.69 1.09 3.28
CA GLN A 52 -13.65 0.63 2.36
C GLN A 52 -13.82 1.20 0.95
N THR A 53 -15.01 1.68 0.59
CA THR A 53 -15.27 2.22 -0.76
C THR A 53 -16.02 3.56 -0.77
N HIS A 54 -16.67 3.93 0.33
CA HIS A 54 -17.59 5.09 0.37
C HIS A 54 -17.02 6.31 1.10
N ARG A 55 -15.69 6.43 1.25
CA ARG A 55 -15.07 7.59 1.94
C ARG A 55 -14.74 8.69 0.92
N PRO A 56 -15.25 9.92 1.10
CA PRO A 56 -14.94 11.02 0.21
C PRO A 56 -13.43 11.29 0.06
N PRO A 57 -12.98 11.68 -1.14
CA PRO A 57 -13.80 11.99 -2.30
C PRO A 57 -14.22 10.74 -3.09
N ASN A 58 -15.52 10.63 -3.39
CA ASN A 58 -16.13 9.49 -4.10
C ASN A 58 -16.22 9.70 -5.63
N GLY A 59 -15.46 10.67 -6.15
CA GLY A 59 -15.50 11.04 -7.56
C GLY A 59 -14.91 12.41 -7.84
N TRP A 60 -14.84 12.75 -9.12
CA TRP A 60 -14.36 14.06 -9.56
C TRP A 60 -15.25 15.19 -9.01
N ARG A 61 -14.63 16.25 -8.49
CA ARG A 61 -15.31 17.40 -7.87
C ARG A 61 -16.23 17.03 -6.69
N CYS A 62 -16.01 15.87 -6.04
CA CYS A 62 -16.70 15.54 -4.80
C CYS A 62 -16.43 16.62 -3.73
N ARG A 63 -17.50 16.99 -3.01
CA ARG A 63 -17.49 18.00 -1.93
C ARG A 63 -17.98 17.44 -0.60
N CYS A 64 -18.23 16.14 -0.56
CA CYS A 64 -18.57 15.44 0.66
C CYS A 64 -17.33 15.29 1.54
N ARG A 65 -17.54 15.09 2.84
CA ARG A 65 -16.48 14.86 3.83
C ARG A 65 -16.93 13.83 4.86
N VAL A 66 -15.98 13.31 5.63
CA VAL A 66 -16.28 12.53 6.84
C VAL A 66 -15.96 13.37 8.05
N ILE A 67 -16.73 13.26 9.12
CA ILE A 67 -16.38 13.83 10.43
C ILE A 67 -16.44 12.75 11.51
N GLY A 68 -15.67 12.92 12.58
CA GLY A 68 -15.73 12.02 13.74
C GLY A 68 -16.96 12.28 14.58
N VAL A 69 -17.48 11.24 15.22
CA VAL A 69 -18.63 11.28 16.10
C VAL A 69 -18.30 10.52 17.37
N THR A 70 -18.55 11.15 18.52
CA THR A 70 -18.37 10.56 19.85
C THR A 70 -19.45 9.53 20.15
N GLN A 71 -19.23 8.66 21.13
CA GLN A 71 -20.26 7.72 21.59
C GLN A 71 -21.54 8.45 22.01
N GLN A 72 -21.42 9.54 22.77
CA GLN A 72 -22.56 10.31 23.25
C GLN A 72 -23.40 10.90 22.11
N GLU A 73 -22.75 11.51 21.11
CA GLU A 73 -23.44 12.05 19.92
C GLU A 73 -24.08 10.93 19.09
N TYR A 74 -23.42 9.78 18.98
CA TYR A 74 -23.97 8.62 18.31
C TYR A 74 -25.23 8.12 19.01
N ASP A 75 -25.20 8.02 20.34
CA ASP A 75 -26.32 7.53 21.16
C ASP A 75 -27.52 8.50 21.14
N GLN A 76 -27.27 9.81 21.07
CA GLN A 76 -28.30 10.83 20.85
C GLN A 76 -29.08 10.62 19.54
N GLY A 77 -28.44 10.00 18.53
CA GLY A 77 -29.12 9.51 17.33
C GLY A 77 -29.53 10.60 16.32
N ALA A 78 -29.17 11.85 16.56
CA ALA A 78 -29.35 12.96 15.62
C ALA A 78 -28.15 13.91 15.67
N ALA A 79 -27.89 14.61 14.58
CA ALA A 79 -26.83 15.61 14.51
C ALA A 79 -27.39 17.00 14.19
N PRO A 80 -26.80 18.06 14.77
CA PRO A 80 -27.19 19.42 14.46
C PRO A 80 -26.77 19.79 13.04
N GLU A 81 -27.68 20.44 12.33
CA GLU A 81 -27.49 21.04 11.02
C GLU A 81 -28.10 22.43 11.03
N ARG A 82 -27.58 23.34 10.19
CA ARG A 82 -28.14 24.69 10.02
C ARG A 82 -28.47 24.93 8.56
N PRO A 83 -29.61 24.40 8.07
CA PRO A 83 -30.05 24.63 6.70
C PRO A 83 -30.16 26.14 6.45
N GLY A 84 -29.65 26.64 5.32
CA GLY A 84 -29.70 28.08 5.01
C GLY A 84 -28.63 28.94 5.67
N ALA A 85 -27.73 28.37 6.49
CA ALA A 85 -26.62 29.12 7.10
C ALA A 85 -25.68 29.79 6.09
N ALA A 86 -25.70 29.37 4.83
CA ALA A 86 -24.96 29.99 3.74
C ALA A 86 -25.53 31.36 3.32
N THR A 87 -26.81 31.61 3.56
CA THR A 87 -27.52 32.85 3.19
C THR A 87 -27.96 33.68 4.40
N ASP A 88 -28.12 33.03 5.56
CA ASP A 88 -28.54 33.66 6.81
C ASP A 88 -27.69 33.13 7.98
N GLY A 89 -26.89 34.00 8.61
CA GLY A 89 -26.04 33.66 9.75
C GLY A 89 -26.82 33.28 11.02
N GLU A 90 -28.10 33.64 11.09
CA GLU A 90 -29.00 33.34 12.21
C GLU A 90 -29.88 32.10 11.97
N ALA A 91 -29.67 31.38 10.86
CA ALA A 91 -30.44 30.19 10.52
C ALA A 91 -30.50 29.19 11.70
N PRO A 92 -31.69 28.68 12.07
CA PRO A 92 -31.86 27.84 13.26
C PRO A 92 -31.17 26.49 13.11
N GLU A 93 -30.73 25.94 14.24
CA GLU A 93 -30.23 24.56 14.31
C GLU A 93 -31.39 23.57 14.28
N VAL A 94 -31.31 22.62 13.36
CA VAL A 94 -32.24 21.50 13.20
C VAL A 94 -31.47 20.21 13.40
N PHE A 95 -32.00 19.32 14.24
CA PHE A 95 -31.40 18.00 14.47
C PHE A 95 -31.95 17.00 13.47
N LYS A 96 -31.09 16.45 12.61
CA LYS A 96 -31.47 15.41 11.66
C LYS A 96 -31.01 14.02 12.15
N PRO A 97 -31.84 12.97 11.99
CA PRO A 97 -31.48 11.62 12.44
C PRO A 97 -30.20 11.09 11.78
N LEU A 98 -29.44 10.30 12.54
CA LEU A 98 -28.30 9.53 12.04
C LEU A 98 -28.78 8.24 11.35
N VAL A 99 -28.14 7.88 10.25
CA VAL A 99 -28.36 6.59 9.58
C VAL A 99 -27.29 5.61 10.07
N LYS A 100 -27.68 4.73 10.99
CA LYS A 100 -26.78 3.78 11.69
C LYS A 100 -26.58 2.44 10.96
N GLN A 101 -27.04 2.33 9.72
CA GLN A 101 -26.94 1.13 8.90
C GLN A 101 -26.29 1.48 7.57
N ALA A 102 -25.37 0.63 7.12
CA ALA A 102 -24.70 0.80 5.83
C ALA A 102 -25.72 0.66 4.68
N PRO A 103 -25.84 1.67 3.79
CA PRO A 103 -26.64 1.56 2.58
C PRO A 103 -26.18 0.40 1.68
N GLN A 104 -27.13 -0.36 1.14
CA GLN A 104 -26.88 -1.47 0.22
C GLN A 104 -27.24 -1.09 -1.23
N ASP A 105 -26.57 -0.07 -1.77
CA ASP A 105 -26.86 0.48 -3.10
C ASP A 105 -26.44 -0.42 -4.27
N GLY A 106 -25.67 -1.48 -3.99
CA GLY A 106 -25.18 -2.45 -4.96
C GLY A 106 -24.01 -1.94 -5.81
N PHE A 107 -23.73 -2.68 -6.89
CA PHE A 107 -22.62 -2.42 -7.81
C PHE A 107 -23.15 -2.23 -9.22
N VAL A 108 -22.40 -1.49 -10.04
CA VAL A 108 -22.63 -1.36 -11.47
C VAL A 108 -21.44 -1.93 -12.23
N ASP A 109 -21.72 -2.61 -13.33
CA ASP A 109 -20.69 -3.08 -14.24
C ASP A 109 -20.25 -1.89 -15.10
N TRP A 110 -18.95 -1.59 -15.07
CA TRP A 110 -18.34 -0.51 -15.82
C TRP A 110 -17.29 -1.06 -16.77
N ARG A 111 -17.36 -0.66 -18.04
CA ARG A 111 -16.35 -1.01 -19.03
C ARG A 111 -15.23 0.02 -19.01
N ASN A 112 -14.02 -0.43 -18.73
CA ASN A 112 -12.84 0.42 -18.76
C ASN A 112 -12.51 0.83 -20.20
N PRO A 113 -12.59 2.12 -20.57
CA PRO A 113 -12.37 2.56 -21.94
C PRO A 113 -10.91 2.45 -22.39
N ALA A 114 -9.96 2.32 -21.45
CA ALA A 114 -8.54 2.20 -21.76
C ALA A 114 -8.11 0.74 -22.00
N THR A 115 -8.72 -0.22 -21.30
CA THR A 115 -8.33 -1.64 -21.36
C THR A 115 -9.40 -2.53 -21.98
N GLY A 116 -10.63 -2.05 -22.12
CA GLY A 116 -11.78 -2.80 -22.59
C GLY A 116 -12.36 -3.79 -21.58
N ALA A 117 -11.74 -3.95 -20.41
CA ALA A 117 -12.15 -4.88 -19.35
C ALA A 117 -13.47 -4.43 -18.67
N MET A 118 -14.25 -5.40 -18.18
CA MET A 118 -15.43 -5.15 -17.37
C MET A 118 -15.04 -5.20 -15.89
N GLU A 119 -15.31 -4.12 -15.15
CA GLU A 119 -15.00 -3.97 -13.73
C GLU A 119 -16.30 -3.71 -12.95
N ARG A 120 -16.39 -4.19 -11.70
CA ARG A 120 -17.53 -3.94 -10.82
C ARG A 120 -17.25 -2.77 -9.90
N VAL A 121 -18.01 -1.69 -10.02
CA VAL A 121 -17.82 -0.45 -9.24
C VAL A 121 -19.03 -0.23 -8.33
N PRO A 122 -18.85 0.14 -7.04
CA PRO A 122 -19.97 0.48 -6.18
C PRO A 122 -20.81 1.62 -6.77
N LYS A 123 -22.13 1.50 -6.68
CA LYS A 123 -23.03 2.51 -7.25
C LYS A 123 -22.77 3.88 -6.62
N GLY A 124 -22.64 4.91 -7.45
CA GLY A 124 -22.37 6.29 -7.04
C GLY A 124 -20.92 6.62 -6.70
N ILE A 125 -20.00 5.67 -6.81
CA ILE A 125 -18.56 5.93 -6.77
C ILE A 125 -18.02 5.96 -8.21
N ASP A 126 -17.24 6.99 -8.56
CA ASP A 126 -16.60 7.02 -9.88
C ASP A 126 -15.53 5.93 -10.00
N PRO A 127 -15.32 5.34 -11.19
CA PRO A 127 -14.17 4.48 -11.46
C PRO A 127 -12.86 5.18 -11.07
N GLY A 128 -11.98 4.48 -10.33
CA GLY A 128 -10.77 5.07 -9.76
C GLY A 128 -11.00 5.95 -8.52
N PHE A 129 -12.18 5.89 -7.90
CA PHE A 129 -12.44 6.46 -6.57
C PHE A 129 -13.01 5.42 -5.59
N GLY A 130 -13.27 4.18 -6.06
CA GLY A 130 -13.66 3.04 -5.24
C GLY A 130 -12.55 2.48 -4.36
N TYR A 131 -11.46 3.23 -4.21
CA TYR A 131 -10.35 2.93 -3.34
C TYR A 131 -10.07 4.10 -2.43
N ASN A 132 -9.73 3.76 -1.22
CA ASN A 132 -10.03 4.63 -0.12
C ASN A 132 -8.70 5.11 0.47
N ALA A 133 -8.30 6.32 0.05
CA ALA A 133 -7.03 6.89 0.44
C ALA A 133 -6.98 7.02 1.99
N GLY A 134 -6.01 6.35 2.62
CA GLY A 134 -5.76 6.44 4.07
C GLY A 134 -6.39 5.36 4.96
N THR A 135 -7.02 4.32 4.42
CA THR A 135 -7.31 3.07 5.16
C THR A 135 -6.40 1.97 4.59
N GLU A 136 -6.13 0.92 5.36
CA GLU A 136 -5.09 -0.11 5.15
C GLU A 136 -5.18 -0.96 3.86
N GLY A 137 -5.92 -0.52 2.85
CA GLY A 137 -6.07 -1.17 1.54
C GLY A 137 -5.45 -0.35 0.41
N ARG A 138 -4.12 -0.15 0.46
CA ARG A 138 -3.38 0.65 -0.53
C ARG A 138 -2.92 -0.14 -1.77
N SER A 139 -3.38 -1.37 -1.98
CA SER A 139 -2.89 -2.26 -3.05
C SER A 139 -3.68 -2.13 -4.36
N GLN A 140 -4.98 -2.42 -4.40
CA GLN A 140 -5.63 -2.71 -5.69
C GLN A 140 -5.73 -1.54 -6.68
N ALA A 141 -6.16 -0.36 -6.27
CA ALA A 141 -6.40 0.70 -7.25
C ALA A 141 -5.17 1.56 -7.56
N PHE A 142 -4.16 1.54 -6.68
CA PHE A 142 -2.84 2.04 -7.05
C PHE A 142 -2.20 1.08 -8.07
N GLU A 143 -2.31 -0.23 -7.87
CA GLU A 143 -1.93 -1.25 -8.85
C GLU A 143 -2.68 -1.06 -10.18
N GLU A 144 -4.01 -0.88 -10.17
CA GLU A 144 -4.80 -0.65 -11.39
C GLU A 144 -4.45 0.67 -12.08
N MET A 145 -4.19 1.75 -11.33
CA MET A 145 -3.74 3.02 -11.89
C MET A 145 -2.34 2.93 -12.48
N VAL A 146 -1.44 2.18 -11.84
CA VAL A 146 -0.08 1.89 -12.33
C VAL A 146 -0.16 1.04 -13.59
N GLN A 147 -0.99 0.00 -13.63
CA GLN A 147 -1.23 -0.82 -14.82
C GLN A 147 -1.87 -0.02 -15.97
N ALA A 148 -2.85 0.85 -15.68
CA ALA A 148 -3.50 1.69 -16.68
C ALA A 148 -2.57 2.79 -17.23
N LYS A 149 -1.60 3.27 -16.44
CA LYS A 149 -0.56 4.20 -16.91
C LYS A 149 0.52 3.48 -17.70
N LEU A 150 0.94 2.28 -17.29
CA LEU A 150 1.88 1.43 -18.02
C LEU A 150 1.34 1.01 -19.39
N ALA A 151 0.04 0.72 -19.49
CA ALA A 151 -0.64 0.39 -20.75
C ALA A 151 -0.71 1.56 -21.76
N ARG A 152 -0.50 2.81 -21.30
CA ARG A 152 -0.53 4.03 -22.13
C ARG A 152 0.85 4.49 -22.59
N LEU A 153 1.92 3.86 -22.11
CA LEU A 153 3.29 4.16 -22.49
C LEU A 153 3.72 3.25 -23.65
N SER A 154 4.63 3.73 -24.50
CA SER A 154 5.18 2.89 -25.57
C SER A 154 5.91 1.67 -24.97
N PRO A 155 5.89 0.50 -25.64
CA PRO A 155 6.40 -0.76 -25.08
C PRO A 155 7.82 -0.66 -24.52
N GLY A 156 8.68 0.16 -25.12
CA GLY A 156 10.06 0.37 -24.65
C GLY A 156 10.17 1.17 -23.33
N VAL A 157 9.24 2.08 -23.05
CA VAL A 157 9.25 2.89 -21.81
C VAL A 157 8.58 2.13 -20.66
N ALA A 158 7.55 1.35 -20.97
CA ALA A 158 6.88 0.49 -20.00
C ALA A 158 7.76 -0.70 -19.56
N GLN A 159 8.61 -1.21 -20.46
CA GLN A 159 9.58 -2.25 -20.15
C GLN A 159 10.72 -1.69 -19.30
N ALA A 160 11.31 -0.55 -19.68
CA ALA A 160 12.35 0.12 -18.88
C ALA A 160 11.88 0.49 -17.46
N ALA A 161 10.65 0.98 -17.27
CA ALA A 161 10.12 1.32 -15.95
C ALA A 161 9.76 0.09 -15.06
N LYS A 162 9.54 -1.08 -15.68
CA LYS A 162 9.36 -2.36 -14.98
C LYS A 162 10.70 -3.00 -14.66
N ASP A 163 11.65 -2.91 -15.59
CA ASP A 163 13.01 -3.44 -15.46
C ASP A 163 13.81 -2.69 -14.39
N ASP A 164 13.54 -1.40 -14.17
CA ASP A 164 14.26 -0.55 -13.19
C ASP A 164 13.78 -0.69 -11.73
N GLY A 165 12.77 -1.51 -11.40
CA GLY A 165 12.34 -1.76 -10.02
C GLY A 165 11.93 -0.52 -9.19
N LEU A 166 11.70 0.63 -9.85
CA LEU A 166 11.83 1.95 -9.25
C LEU A 166 10.73 2.32 -8.22
N LEU A 167 9.63 1.56 -8.13
CA LEU A 167 8.38 2.04 -7.53
C LEU A 167 8.04 1.53 -6.11
N LEU A 168 8.71 0.48 -5.60
CA LEU A 168 8.39 -0.07 -4.27
C LEU A 168 9.31 0.43 -3.15
N LEU A 169 10.61 0.62 -3.42
CA LEU A 169 11.61 0.90 -2.38
C LEU A 169 11.89 2.39 -2.18
N GLN A 170 11.97 3.21 -3.25
CA GLN A 170 12.10 4.67 -3.12
C GLN A 170 10.91 5.26 -2.35
N THR A 171 9.69 4.80 -2.65
CA THR A 171 8.48 5.21 -1.94
C THR A 171 8.49 4.83 -0.46
N ALA A 172 9.07 3.67 -0.08
CA ALA A 172 9.19 3.25 1.31
C ALA A 172 10.25 4.05 2.09
N ARG A 173 11.35 4.44 1.44
CA ARG A 173 12.42 5.26 2.03
C ARG A 173 11.98 6.73 2.17
N GLU A 174 11.25 7.24 1.19
CA GLU A 174 10.82 8.65 1.15
C GLU A 174 9.50 8.89 1.91
N ASN A 175 8.64 7.88 2.07
CA ASN A 175 7.35 8.01 2.74
C ASN A 175 6.93 6.73 3.50
N PRO A 176 7.42 6.53 4.75
CA PRO A 176 7.16 5.32 5.54
C PRO A 176 5.67 5.03 5.84
N GLY A 177 4.79 6.03 5.74
CA GLY A 177 3.33 5.90 5.90
C GLY A 177 2.56 5.57 4.61
N VAL A 178 3.27 5.26 3.53
CA VAL A 178 2.72 5.00 2.18
C VAL A 178 2.79 3.54 1.76
N SER A 179 3.57 2.74 2.47
CA SER A 179 3.75 1.32 2.20
C SER A 179 3.13 0.49 3.33
N ASP A 180 2.53 -0.65 2.99
CA ASP A 180 2.16 -1.70 3.96
C ASP A 180 3.36 -2.58 4.34
N PHE A 181 4.50 -2.34 3.68
CA PHE A 181 5.74 -3.06 3.89
C PHE A 181 6.27 -3.00 5.33
N PRO A 182 6.19 -1.87 6.08
CA PRO A 182 6.49 -1.87 7.51
C PRO A 182 5.65 -2.86 8.35
N GLN A 183 4.36 -2.98 8.09
CA GLN A 183 3.45 -3.91 8.76
C GLN A 183 3.74 -5.35 8.32
N PHE A 184 4.02 -5.54 7.03
CA PHE A 184 4.44 -6.83 6.47
C PHE A 184 5.75 -7.34 7.10
N VAL A 185 6.77 -6.48 7.21
CA VAL A 185 8.06 -6.85 7.82
C VAL A 185 7.91 -7.18 9.31
N ARG A 186 7.01 -6.49 10.02
CA ARG A 186 6.65 -6.79 11.41
C ARG A 186 5.82 -8.06 11.59
N GLY A 187 5.41 -8.72 10.50
CA GLY A 187 4.59 -9.93 10.55
C GLY A 187 3.12 -9.68 10.83
N GLU A 188 2.66 -8.42 10.75
CA GLU A 188 1.28 -8.02 10.97
C GLU A 188 0.39 -8.35 9.74
N LEU A 189 1.00 -8.53 8.56
CA LEU A 189 0.33 -8.90 7.31
C LEU A 189 0.85 -10.24 6.78
N SER A 190 -0.04 -11.05 6.20
CA SER A 190 0.29 -12.35 5.62
C SER A 190 0.55 -12.26 4.11
N GLY A 191 1.23 -13.28 3.57
CA GLY A 191 1.46 -13.42 2.13
C GLY A 191 2.92 -13.23 1.72
N GLN A 192 3.11 -12.86 0.46
CA GLN A 192 4.41 -12.62 -0.15
C GLN A 192 4.40 -11.28 -0.90
N ARG A 193 5.56 -10.64 -1.00
CA ARG A 193 5.74 -9.35 -1.67
C ARG A 193 6.98 -9.40 -2.56
N PRO A 194 6.92 -8.93 -3.82
CA PRO A 194 8.13 -8.66 -4.58
C PRO A 194 8.88 -7.50 -3.93
N ILE A 195 10.19 -7.65 -3.76
CA ILE A 195 11.06 -6.67 -3.10
C ILE A 195 12.18 -6.16 -4.00
N ALA A 196 12.50 -6.87 -5.09
CA ALA A 196 13.49 -6.45 -6.08
C ALA A 196 13.32 -7.21 -7.40
N SER A 197 13.86 -6.65 -8.48
CA SER A 197 14.05 -7.32 -9.77
C SER A 197 15.37 -8.10 -9.75
N ILE A 198 15.38 -9.31 -10.31
CA ILE A 198 16.58 -10.15 -10.41
C ILE A 198 17.20 -9.93 -11.79
N PRO A 199 18.42 -9.36 -11.88
CA PRO A 199 19.14 -9.25 -13.13
C PRO A 199 19.45 -10.62 -13.74
N ASP A 200 19.53 -10.69 -15.08
CA ASP A 200 19.72 -11.95 -15.81
C ASP A 200 20.97 -12.73 -15.38
N ASP A 201 22.07 -12.03 -15.08
CA ASP A 201 23.32 -12.64 -14.59
C ASP A 201 23.12 -13.28 -13.22
N VAL A 202 22.44 -12.60 -12.29
CA VAL A 202 22.10 -13.15 -10.98
C VAL A 202 21.15 -14.34 -11.11
N GLY A 203 20.17 -14.24 -12.02
CA GLY A 203 19.24 -15.30 -12.34
C GLY A 203 19.96 -16.58 -12.78
N ALA A 204 20.92 -16.43 -13.70
CA ALA A 204 21.77 -17.52 -14.18
C ALA A 204 22.64 -18.13 -13.08
N ILE A 205 23.26 -17.30 -12.23
CA ILE A 205 24.11 -17.76 -11.11
C ILE A 205 23.30 -18.57 -10.08
N LEU A 206 22.11 -18.07 -9.73
CA LEU A 206 21.19 -18.69 -8.78
C LEU A 206 20.48 -19.92 -9.35
N GLY A 207 20.33 -19.99 -10.68
CA GLY A 207 19.56 -21.03 -11.37
C GLY A 207 18.04 -20.81 -11.29
N THR A 208 17.60 -19.55 -11.33
CA THR A 208 16.18 -19.16 -11.30
C THR A 208 15.72 -18.66 -12.68
N GLN A 209 14.47 -18.98 -13.03
CA GLN A 209 13.73 -18.43 -14.16
C GLN A 209 12.86 -17.23 -13.74
N SER A 210 12.75 -16.99 -12.43
CA SER A 210 12.02 -15.86 -11.89
C SER A 210 12.84 -14.58 -12.04
N SER A 211 12.23 -13.54 -12.59
CA SER A 211 12.75 -12.18 -12.66
C SER A 211 12.48 -11.36 -11.39
N GLU A 212 11.81 -11.94 -10.39
CA GLU A 212 11.39 -11.23 -9.18
C GLU A 212 11.96 -11.92 -7.94
N LEU A 213 12.45 -11.11 -7.00
CA LEU A 213 12.82 -11.56 -5.67
C LEU A 213 11.66 -11.33 -4.71
N LEU A 214 11.17 -12.41 -4.10
CA LEU A 214 10.05 -12.38 -3.17
C LEU A 214 10.51 -12.37 -1.70
N LEU A 215 9.79 -11.67 -0.84
CA LEU A 215 9.85 -11.80 0.61
C LEU A 215 8.54 -12.41 1.11
N SER A 216 8.60 -13.40 2.00
CA SER A 216 7.41 -13.94 2.67
C SER A 216 7.23 -13.32 4.05
N SER A 217 5.99 -13.16 4.50
CA SER A 217 5.69 -12.56 5.82
C SER A 217 6.37 -13.34 6.97
N GLN A 218 6.40 -14.66 6.88
CA GLN A 218 7.09 -15.53 7.86
C GLN A 218 8.59 -15.27 7.91
N THR A 219 9.23 -15.04 6.75
CA THR A 219 10.66 -14.74 6.69
C THR A 219 10.92 -13.32 7.19
N ALA A 220 10.09 -12.36 6.80
CA ALA A 220 10.19 -10.98 7.22
C ALA A 220 10.06 -10.86 8.75
N ALA A 221 9.05 -11.50 9.35
CA ALA A 221 8.86 -11.53 10.80
C ALA A 221 10.04 -12.19 11.54
N LYS A 222 10.52 -13.34 11.03
CA LYS A 222 11.69 -14.03 11.59
C LYS A 222 12.94 -13.16 11.52
N GLN A 223 13.10 -12.42 10.43
CA GLN A 223 14.23 -11.53 10.25
C GLN A 223 14.14 -10.32 11.17
N TYR A 224 12.98 -9.69 11.27
CA TYR A 224 12.73 -8.58 12.20
C TYR A 224 13.04 -8.98 13.65
N ALA A 225 12.67 -10.21 14.07
CA ALA A 225 12.96 -10.72 15.40
C ALA A 225 14.45 -11.03 15.64
N LYS A 226 15.19 -11.48 14.62
CA LYS A 226 16.61 -11.88 14.73
C LYS A 226 17.60 -10.75 14.46
N HIS A 227 17.20 -9.81 13.62
CA HIS A 227 17.99 -8.70 13.12
C HIS A 227 17.21 -7.39 13.30
N PRO A 228 16.94 -6.96 14.55
CA PRO A 228 16.22 -5.71 14.81
C PRO A 228 16.96 -4.47 14.28
N GLU A 229 18.26 -4.58 13.98
CA GLU A 229 19.06 -3.56 13.32
C GLU A 229 18.71 -3.33 11.83
N ILE A 230 17.92 -4.23 11.23
CA ILE A 230 17.43 -4.10 9.85
C ILE A 230 16.03 -3.50 9.88
N GLY A 231 15.96 -2.21 9.62
CA GLY A 231 14.72 -1.48 9.44
C GLY A 231 14.10 -1.70 8.06
N VAL A 232 12.90 -1.16 7.88
CA VAL A 232 12.16 -1.20 6.60
C VAL A 232 12.96 -0.55 5.46
N ALA A 233 13.64 0.57 5.77
CA ALA A 233 14.42 1.31 4.79
C ALA A 233 15.64 0.52 4.30
N ASP A 234 16.20 -0.39 5.11
CA ASP A 234 17.36 -1.20 4.73
C ASP A 234 17.03 -2.18 3.60
N TYR A 235 15.77 -2.58 3.41
CA TYR A 235 15.38 -3.40 2.26
C TYR A 235 15.53 -2.65 0.93
N ALA A 236 15.64 -1.32 0.94
CA ALA A 236 15.88 -0.54 -0.26
C ALA A 236 17.23 -0.83 -0.92
N ILE A 237 18.20 -1.34 -0.14
CA ILE A 237 19.53 -1.68 -0.66
C ILE A 237 19.50 -2.94 -1.54
N ILE A 238 18.47 -3.78 -1.44
CA ILE A 238 18.46 -5.11 -2.06
C ILE A 238 18.60 -5.04 -3.58
N GLN A 239 17.98 -4.04 -4.23
CA GLN A 239 18.15 -3.85 -5.66
C GLN A 239 19.62 -3.55 -6.01
N ASP A 240 20.25 -2.63 -5.29
CA ASP A 240 21.66 -2.29 -5.51
C ASP A 240 22.61 -3.46 -5.17
N MET A 241 22.26 -4.28 -4.16
CA MET A 241 22.96 -5.54 -3.88
C MET A 241 22.87 -6.50 -5.08
N LEU A 242 21.70 -6.65 -5.69
CA LEU A 242 21.51 -7.50 -6.86
C LEU A 242 22.24 -6.96 -8.09
N ASP A 243 22.27 -5.64 -8.26
CA ASP A 243 22.87 -5.00 -9.44
C ASP A 243 24.40 -4.93 -9.34
N ARG A 244 24.95 -4.64 -8.14
CA ARG A 244 26.37 -4.30 -7.94
C ARG A 244 27.10 -5.13 -6.89
N GLY A 245 26.38 -5.90 -6.07
CA GLY A 245 26.97 -6.64 -4.97
C GLY A 245 27.86 -7.80 -5.41
N GLU A 246 28.83 -8.14 -4.55
CA GLU A 246 29.64 -9.35 -4.69
C GLU A 246 28.79 -10.58 -4.35
N ILE A 247 28.77 -11.57 -5.24
CA ILE A 247 28.00 -12.80 -5.06
C ILE A 247 28.93 -13.94 -4.65
N ILE A 248 28.60 -14.59 -3.54
CA ILE A 248 29.29 -15.74 -2.96
C ILE A 248 28.33 -16.93 -2.98
N LYS A 249 28.74 -18.03 -3.61
CA LYS A 249 27.97 -19.27 -3.68
C LYS A 249 28.51 -20.28 -2.68
N ASP A 250 27.70 -20.67 -1.69
CA ASP A 250 28.08 -21.61 -0.60
C ASP A 250 27.25 -22.91 -0.62
N ARG A 251 26.03 -22.89 -1.17
CA ARG A 251 25.12 -24.04 -1.14
C ARG A 251 24.29 -24.13 -2.41
N ASP A 252 23.79 -25.33 -2.69
CA ASP A 252 22.83 -25.54 -3.78
C ASP A 252 21.56 -24.71 -3.56
N LEU A 253 21.10 -24.08 -4.64
CA LEU A 253 19.92 -23.18 -4.70
C LEU A 253 20.04 -21.91 -3.84
N HIS A 254 21.22 -21.58 -3.31
CA HIS A 254 21.41 -20.38 -2.49
C HIS A 254 22.60 -19.56 -2.97
N ILE A 255 22.45 -18.25 -2.90
CA ILE A 255 23.54 -17.30 -3.06
C ILE A 255 23.57 -16.34 -1.88
N GLY A 256 24.78 -15.99 -1.46
CA GLY A 256 25.03 -14.86 -0.57
C GLY A 256 25.44 -13.66 -1.39
N ILE A 257 24.95 -12.48 -1.06
CA ILE A 257 25.34 -11.22 -1.68
C ILE A 257 25.90 -10.29 -0.61
N VAL A 258 27.08 -9.76 -0.85
CA VAL A 258 27.76 -8.78 0.01
C VAL A 258 27.78 -7.44 -0.72
N HIS A 259 27.48 -6.35 -0.01
CA HIS A 259 27.53 -5.02 -0.58
C HIS A 259 27.84 -3.97 0.50
N GLU A 260 28.61 -2.94 0.12
CA GLU A 260 28.96 -1.82 0.98
C GLU A 260 28.12 -0.60 0.61
N ALA A 261 27.36 -0.09 1.57
CA ALA A 261 26.69 1.22 1.47
C ALA A 261 26.95 1.99 2.77
N ASP A 262 25.93 2.17 3.61
CA ASP A 262 26.04 2.81 4.94
C ASP A 262 26.61 1.83 6.00
N GLY A 263 27.61 1.05 5.58
CA GLY A 263 28.11 -0.15 6.23
C GLY A 263 27.94 -1.39 5.35
N TRP A 264 28.46 -2.52 5.84
CA TRP A 264 28.43 -3.78 5.11
C TRP A 264 27.11 -4.52 5.33
N TYR A 265 26.48 -4.92 4.24
CA TYR A 265 25.28 -5.75 4.23
C TYR A 265 25.57 -7.12 3.64
N TYR A 266 24.86 -8.12 4.17
CA TYR A 266 24.84 -9.46 3.63
C TYR A 266 23.41 -9.96 3.48
N ALA A 267 23.07 -10.38 2.27
CA ALA A 267 21.79 -10.96 1.92
C ALA A 267 21.95 -12.42 1.50
N VAL A 268 21.00 -13.27 1.89
CA VAL A 268 20.91 -14.67 1.43
C VAL A 268 19.66 -14.79 0.59
N ILE A 269 19.83 -15.21 -0.65
CA ILE A 269 18.76 -15.46 -1.60
C ILE A 269 18.73 -16.94 -1.91
N LYS A 270 17.53 -17.50 -1.98
CA LYS A 270 17.31 -18.88 -2.43
C LYS A 270 16.40 -18.94 -3.63
N THR A 271 16.51 -20.02 -4.40
CA THR A 271 15.50 -20.39 -5.40
C THR A 271 14.81 -21.71 -5.03
N THR A 272 13.65 -21.99 -5.62
CA THR A 272 12.99 -23.29 -5.50
C THR A 272 13.74 -24.36 -6.31
N LYS A 273 13.54 -25.64 -5.98
CA LYS A 273 14.07 -26.75 -6.80
C LYS A 273 13.64 -26.68 -8.27
N THR A 274 12.48 -26.08 -8.54
CA THR A 274 11.93 -25.89 -9.88
C THR A 274 12.47 -24.65 -10.59
N GLY A 275 13.20 -23.77 -9.91
CA GLY A 275 13.69 -22.50 -10.45
C GLY A 275 12.60 -21.45 -10.71
N LYS A 276 11.33 -21.73 -10.41
CA LYS A 276 10.21 -20.83 -10.78
C LYS A 276 10.02 -19.63 -9.85
N ALA A 277 10.64 -19.62 -8.68
CA ALA A 277 10.52 -18.54 -7.73
C ALA A 277 11.81 -18.38 -6.92
N ALA A 278 12.19 -17.13 -6.68
CA ALA A 278 13.32 -16.76 -5.84
C ALA A 278 12.84 -16.00 -4.60
N TYR A 279 13.50 -16.24 -3.47
CA TYR A 279 13.11 -15.69 -2.17
C TYR A 279 14.31 -15.12 -1.42
N LEU A 280 14.15 -13.93 -0.84
CA LEU A 280 15.05 -13.46 0.20
C LEU A 280 14.83 -14.31 1.47
N GLN A 281 15.92 -14.87 2.01
CA GLN A 281 15.89 -15.64 3.26
C GLN A 281 16.38 -14.86 4.48
N SER A 282 17.32 -13.95 4.26
CA SER A 282 17.95 -13.16 5.33
C SER A 282 18.61 -11.94 4.71
N LEU A 283 18.45 -10.78 5.34
CA LEU A 283 19.29 -9.61 5.16
C LEU A 283 19.75 -9.19 6.57
N ARG A 284 21.04 -8.84 6.70
CA ARG A 284 21.66 -8.41 7.95
C ARG A 284 22.86 -7.51 7.70
N ARG A 285 23.22 -6.72 8.72
CA ARG A 285 24.51 -6.03 8.74
C ARG A 285 25.63 -7.04 9.00
N THR A 286 26.81 -6.76 8.48
CA THR A 286 28.00 -7.59 8.64
C THR A 286 29.27 -6.73 8.75
N ASN A 287 30.43 -7.36 8.75
CA ASN A 287 31.73 -6.70 8.82
C ASN A 287 32.74 -7.45 7.92
N LEU A 288 33.90 -6.82 7.70
CA LEU A 288 34.91 -7.36 6.79
C LEU A 288 35.42 -8.74 7.20
N SER A 289 35.61 -9.00 8.49
CA SER A 289 36.09 -10.31 8.98
C SER A 289 35.09 -11.45 8.71
N ASP A 290 33.79 -11.17 8.83
CA ASP A 290 32.74 -12.12 8.49
C ASP A 290 32.66 -12.34 6.98
N ILE A 291 32.85 -11.29 6.18
CA ILE A 291 32.88 -11.36 4.71
C ILE A 291 34.06 -12.22 4.25
N GLU A 292 35.26 -12.01 4.79
CA GLU A 292 36.44 -12.84 4.48
C GLU A 292 36.20 -14.31 4.84
N ARG A 293 35.55 -14.59 5.97
CA ARG A 293 35.15 -15.95 6.34
C ARG A 293 34.12 -16.56 5.38
N MET A 294 33.23 -15.76 4.79
CA MET A 294 32.28 -16.23 3.78
C MET A 294 33.00 -16.52 2.47
N ARG A 295 33.91 -15.64 2.03
CA ARG A 295 34.77 -15.83 0.86
C ARG A 295 35.65 -17.07 0.97
N SER A 296 36.09 -17.43 2.17
CA SER A 296 36.90 -18.64 2.38
C SER A 296 36.08 -19.93 2.36
N ARG A 297 34.76 -19.86 2.56
CA ARG A 297 33.87 -21.03 2.62
C ARG A 297 33.10 -21.27 1.32
N GLY A 298 32.75 -20.19 0.62
CA GLY A 298 32.06 -20.24 -0.67
C GLY A 298 32.95 -19.81 -1.84
N GLU A 299 32.40 -19.92 -3.03
CA GLU A 299 33.01 -19.47 -4.28
C GLU A 299 32.52 -18.07 -4.64
N VAL A 300 33.42 -17.12 -4.87
CA VAL A 300 33.06 -15.79 -5.37
C VAL A 300 32.79 -15.87 -6.87
N VAL A 301 31.51 -15.83 -7.24
CA VAL A 301 31.04 -16.02 -8.63
C VAL A 301 30.80 -14.70 -9.35
N ARG A 302 30.66 -13.59 -8.60
CA ARG A 302 30.64 -12.22 -9.14
C ARG A 302 31.32 -11.29 -8.16
N LYS A 303 32.28 -10.48 -8.63
CA LYS A 303 32.88 -9.41 -7.81
C LYS A 303 31.98 -8.18 -7.80
N ALA A 304 32.11 -7.33 -6.78
CA ALA A 304 31.40 -6.06 -6.74
C ALA A 304 31.80 -5.16 -7.93
N LEU A 305 30.84 -4.41 -8.47
CA LEU A 305 30.99 -3.49 -9.60
C LEU A 305 31.21 -2.05 -9.16
#